data_AF-A0A6N6WPU8-F1
#
_entry.id   AF-A0A6N6WPU8-F1
#
_cell.length_a   1.000
_cell.length_b   1.000
_cell.length_c   1.000
_cell.angle_alpha   90.00
_cell.angle_beta   90.00
_cell.angle_gamma   90.00
#
_symmetry.space_group_name_H-M   'P 1'
#
loop_
_entity.id
_entity.type
_entity.pdbx_description
1 polymer ?
#
loop_
_entity_poly.entity_id
_entity_poly.type
_entity_poly.pdbx_seq_one_letter_code
_entity_poly.pdbx_strand_id
1 'polypeptide(L)' 'MYKTIIMPVDVFEMELSDKAVRHAEFLAQDDGVIHLLHVLPGSASLSLHRFAADVRRFEEHL' A
#
# COMPACT_ATOMS: atom_id res chain seq x y z
N MET A 1 -14.28 -22.50 1.26
CA MET A 1 -13.23 -21.93 2.12
C MET A 1 -12.09 -21.49 1.21
N TYR A 2 -11.71 -20.22 1.24
CA TYR A 2 -10.61 -19.70 0.41
C TYR A 2 -9.28 -19.99 1.11
N LYS A 3 -8.42 -20.78 0.48
CA LYS A 3 -7.13 -21.18 1.06
C LYS A 3 -6.03 -20.15 0.83
N THR A 4 -6.19 -19.32 -0.21
CA THR A 4 -5.21 -18.32 -0.60
C THR A 4 -5.96 -17.10 -1.13
N ILE A 5 -5.75 -15.96 -0.48
CA ILE A 5 -6.40 -14.68 -0.80
C ILE A 5 -5.30 -13.68 -1.15
N ILE A 6 -5.44 -12.97 -2.27
CA ILE A 6 -4.64 -11.78 -2.56
C ILE A 6 -5.46 -10.56 -2.15
N MET A 7 -4.93 -9.78 -1.21
CA MET A 7 -5.57 -8.59 -0.68
C MET A 7 -4.77 -7.36 -1.10
N PRO A 8 -5.26 -6.54 -2.06
CA PRO A 8 -4.64 -5.28 -2.38
C PRO A 8 -4.76 -4.31 -1.19
N VAL A 9 -3.64 -3.71 -0.78
CA VAL A 9 -3.61 -2.71 0.29
C VAL A 9 -3.09 -1.40 -0.25
N ASP A 10 -3.63 -0.29 0.23
CA ASP A 10 -3.14 1.05 -0.06
C ASP A 10 -2.55 1.68 1.20
N VAL A 11 -1.26 2.01 1.15
CA VAL A 11 -0.54 2.65 2.25
C VAL A 11 -0.98 4.10 2.48
N PHE A 12 -1.66 4.72 1.51
CA PHE A 12 -2.18 6.08 1.63
C PHE A 12 -3.62 6.12 2.17
N GLU A 13 -4.35 5.01 2.09
CA GLU A 13 -5.72 4.89 2.60
C GLU A 13 -5.85 3.75 3.61
N MET A 14 -5.37 4.01 4.83
CA MET A 14 -5.35 3.02 5.91
C MET A 14 -6.75 2.61 6.38
N GLU A 15 -7.71 3.54 6.50
CA GLU A 15 -9.05 3.23 7.01
C GLU A 15 -9.83 2.24 6.13
N LEU A 16 -9.68 2.33 4.81
CA LEU A 16 -10.31 1.42 3.87
C LEU A 16 -9.59 0.08 3.86
N SER A 17 -8.26 0.11 3.84
CA SER A 17 -7.42 -1.08 3.87
C SER A 17 -7.67 -1.93 5.12
N ASP A 18 -7.81 -1.32 6.30
CA ASP A 18 -8.11 -2.02 7.55
C ASP A 18 -9.45 -2.77 7.51
N LYS A 19 -10.49 -2.15 6.93
CA LYS A 19 -11.80 -2.80 6.77
C LYS A 19 -11.71 -3.99 5.82
N ALA A 20 -10.94 -3.85 4.74
CA ALA A 20 -10.79 -4.89 3.74
C ALA A 20 -9.95 -6.07 4.26
N VAL A 21 -8.88 -5.81 5.02
CA VAL A 21 -8.08 -6.84 5.68
C VAL A 21 -8.91 -7.65 6.67
N ARG A 22 -9.72 -6.99 7.51
CA ARG A 22 -10.65 -7.70 8.44
C ARG A 22 -11.65 -8.59 7.70
N HIS A 23 -12.11 -8.15 6.53
CA HIS A 23 -12.97 -8.98 5.70
C HIS A 23 -12.21 -10.17 5.10
N ALA A 24 -10.97 -9.98 4.67
CA ALA A 24 -10.11 -11.05 4.20
C ALA A 24 -9.80 -12.07 5.30
N GLU A 25 -9.56 -11.63 6.54
CA GLU A 25 -9.42 -12.50 7.72
C GLU A 25 -10.68 -13.33 7.96
N PHE A 26 -11.86 -12.70 7.90
CA PHE A 26 -13.14 -13.42 7.99
C PHE A 26 -13.29 -14.46 6.86
N LEU A 27 -12.81 -14.19 5.64
CA LEU A 27 -12.89 -15.15 4.53
C LEU A 27 -11.86 -16.28 4.61
N ALA A 28 -10.68 -16.00 5.18
CA ALA A 28 -9.56 -16.93 5.33
C ALA A 28 -9.83 -17.99 6.41
N GLN A 29 -10.58 -17.63 7.46
CA GLN A 29 -10.81 -18.51 8.62
C GLN A 29 -9.44 -18.96 9.21
N ASP A 30 -9.37 -20.10 9.90
CA ASP A 30 -8.17 -20.47 10.68
C ASP A 30 -6.95 -20.92 9.86
N ASP A 31 -7.13 -21.40 8.62
CA ASP A 31 -6.06 -22.02 7.80
C ASP A 31 -5.82 -21.28 6.46
N GLY A 32 -6.47 -20.15 6.25
CA GLY A 32 -6.31 -19.37 5.02
C GLY A 32 -5.07 -18.47 5.05
N VAL A 33 -4.34 -18.44 3.94
CA VAL A 33 -3.19 -17.54 3.76
C VAL A 33 -3.62 -16.27 3.02
N ILE A 34 -3.35 -15.11 3.60
CA ILE A 34 -3.63 -13.81 2.99
C ILE A 34 -2.31 -13.18 2.55
N HIS A 35 -2.18 -12.91 1.25
CA HIS A 35 -1.06 -12.18 0.66
C HIS A 35 -1.44 -10.72 0.47
N LEU A 36 -0.78 -9.83 1.21
CA LEU A 36 -0.95 -8.39 1.03
C LEU A 36 -0.13 -7.91 -0.18
N LEU A 37 -0.75 -7.15 -1.07
CA LEU A 37 -0.11 -6.58 -2.26
C LEU A 37 -0.30 -5.07 -2.28
N HIS A 38 0.79 -4.32 -2.28
CA HIS A 38 0.77 -2.90 -2.61
C HIS A 38 1.53 -2.68 -3.92
N VAL A 39 0.90 -2.00 -4.88
CA VAL A 39 1.54 -1.68 -6.17
C VAL A 39 1.87 -0.19 -6.18
N LEU A 40 3.17 0.11 -6.23
CA LEU A 40 3.62 1.47 -6.47
C LEU A 40 3.51 1.78 -7.97
N PRO A 41 2.78 2.83 -8.39
CA PRO A 41 2.74 3.23 -9.79
C PRO A 41 4.16 3.53 -10.27
N GLY A 42 4.52 3.12 -11.49
CA GLY A 42 5.82 3.46 -12.07
C GLY A 42 6.07 4.98 -12.13
N SER A 43 5.01 5.78 -12.25
CA SER A 43 5.04 7.25 -12.14
C SER A 43 5.14 7.78 -10.71
N ALA A 44 4.82 7.00 -9.68
CA ALA A 44 5.04 7.40 -8.29
C ALA A 44 6.54 7.45 -7.95
N SER A 45 7.37 6.65 -8.63
CA SER A 45 8.83 6.82 -8.57
C SER A 45 9.28 8.19 -9.11
N LEU A 46 8.61 8.70 -10.15
CA LEU A 46 8.83 10.04 -10.70
C LEU A 46 8.30 11.14 -9.77
N SER A 47 7.17 10.92 -9.09
CA SER A 47 6.62 11.88 -8.11
C SER A 47 7.48 11.98 -6.85
N LEU A 48 7.99 10.87 -6.32
CA LEU A 48 8.93 10.86 -5.19
C LEU A 48 10.28 11.49 -5.58
N HIS A 49 10.76 11.26 -6.80
CA HIS A 49 11.99 11.89 -7.28
C HIS A 49 11.82 13.40 -7.50
N ARG A 50 10.66 13.87 -7.96
CA ARG A 50 10.35 15.32 -8.05
C ARG A 50 10.16 15.93 -6.67
N PHE A 51 9.45 15.28 -5.76
CA PHE A 51 9.29 15.76 -4.38
C PHE A 51 10.65 15.85 -3.66
N ALA A 52 11.50 14.82 -3.77
CA ALA A 52 12.86 14.85 -3.21
C ALA A 52 13.78 15.87 -3.91
N ALA A 53 13.62 16.10 -5.21
CA ALA A 53 14.35 17.15 -5.91
C ALA A 53 13.90 18.55 -5.48
N ASP A 54 12.60 18.76 -5.27
CA ASP A 54 12.04 20.01 -4.82
C ASP A 54 12.44 20.30 -3.36
N VAL A 55 12.45 19.29 -2.47
CA VAL A 55 12.98 19.41 -1.10
C VAL A 55 14.45 19.82 -1.09
N ARG A 56 15.31 19.15 -1.88
CA ARG A 56 16.74 19.52 -1.99
C ARG A 56 16.94 20.94 -2.51
N ARG A 57 16.14 21.36 -3.49
CA ARG A 57 16.20 22.72 -4.03
C ARG A 57 15.75 23.77 -3.00
N PHE A 58 14.78 23.43 -2.15
CA PHE A 58 14.38 24.27 -1.02
C PHE A 58 15.49 24.40 0.03
N GLU A 59 16.22 23.32 0.32
CA GLU A 59 17.35 23.33 1.28
C GLU A 59 18.55 24.15 0.77
N GLU A 60 18.82 24.16 -0.54
CA GLU A 60 19.93 24.94 -1.14
C GLU A 60 19.69 26.46 -1.17
N HIS A 61 18.44 26.92 -0.96
CA HIS A 61 18.05 28.34 -0.99
C HIS A 61 17.77 28.91 0.41
N LEU A 62 18.16 28.20 1.48
CA LEU A 62 18.25 28.67 2.86
C LEU A 62 19.70 28.96 3.24
#